data_AF-A0A7W0JFJ0-F1
#
_entry.id   AF-A0A7W0JFJ0-F1
#
_cell.length_a   1.000
_cell.length_b   1.000
_cell.length_c   1.000
_cell.angle_alpha   90.00
_cell.angle_beta   90.00
_cell.angle_gamma   90.00
#
_symmetry.space_group_name_H-M   'P 1'
#
loop_
_entity.id
_entity.type
_entity.pdbx_description
1 polymer ?
#
loop_
_entity_poly.entity_id
_entity_poly.type
_entity_poly.pdbx_seq_one_letter_code
_entity_poly.pdbx_strand_id
1 'polypeptide(L)' 'MNKISFVIGASGSGKTTVIEALDKAGLPNFKTVYFDSIGAPSLEEMNAKYNGPEEWQRVKTAEWVKIIRKHLRSILM' A
#
# COMPACT_ATOMS: atom_id res chain seq x y z
N MET A 1 -6.23 -10.73 16.51
CA MET A 1 -6.59 -9.40 15.97
C MET A 1 -5.56 -9.05 14.90
N ASN A 2 -5.96 -8.89 13.65
CA ASN A 2 -5.03 -8.59 12.56
C ASN A 2 -4.77 -7.08 12.50
N LYS A 3 -3.51 -6.67 12.38
CA LYS A 3 -3.11 -5.26 12.29
C LYS A 3 -2.62 -4.96 10.87
N ILE A 4 -2.95 -3.77 10.37
CA ILE A 4 -2.40 -3.23 9.13
C ILE A 4 -1.50 -2.06 9.53
N SER A 5 -0.24 -2.09 9.08
CA SER A 5 0.73 -1.03 9.31
C SER A 5 1.10 -0.40 7.98
N PHE A 6 1.21 0.93 7.96
CA PHE A 6 1.65 1.68 6.79
C PHE A 6 3.06 2.18 7.01
N VAL A 7 3.92 2.01 6.01
CA VAL A 7 5.27 2.58 5.99
C VAL A 7 5.24 3.80 5.07
N ILE A 8 5.40 4.98 5.66
CA ILE A 8 5.35 6.27 4.98
C ILE A 8 6.69 7.00 5.10
N GLY A 9 6.96 7.93 4.19
CA GLY A 9 8.23 8.67 4.16
C GLY A 9 8.52 9.24 2.77
N ALA A 10 9.49 10.14 2.69
CA ALA A 10 9.90 10.80 1.45
C ALA A 10 10.34 9.79 0.36
N SER A 11 10.29 10.21 -0.91
CA SER A 11 10.87 9.41 -2.00
C SER A 11 12.36 9.17 -1.73
N GLY A 12 12.85 7.97 -2.01
CA GLY A 12 14.24 7.58 -1.73
C GLY A 12 14.59 7.28 -0.26
N SER A 13 13.64 7.37 0.67
CA SER A 13 13.91 7.11 2.10
C SER A 13 14.11 5.64 2.49
N GLY A 14 14.19 4.72 1.52
CA GLY A 14 14.45 3.29 1.76
C GLY A 14 13.23 2.42 2.16
N LYS A 15 11.98 2.92 2.01
CA LYS A 15 10.77 2.16 2.36
C LYS A 15 10.70 0.80 1.65
N THR A 16 10.86 0.81 0.33
CA THR A 16 10.83 -0.40 -0.51
C THR A 16 11.91 -1.38 -0.06
N THR A 17 13.13 -0.91 0.19
CA THR A 17 14.25 -1.73 0.68
C THR A 17 13.92 -2.44 2.01
N VAL A 18 13.32 -1.74 2.97
CA VAL A 18 12.94 -2.33 4.26
C VAL A 18 11.81 -3.34 4.11
N ILE A 19 10.79 -3.04 3.30
CA ILE A 19 9.68 -3.97 3.05
C ILE A 19 10.18 -5.25 2.35
N GLU A 20 11.07 -5.14 1.37
CA GLU A 20 11.69 -6.28 0.71
C GLU A 20 12.51 -7.14 1.67
N ALA A 21 13.25 -6.52 2.59
CA ALA A 21 14.01 -7.26 3.60
C ALA A 21 13.07 -8.02 4.56
N LEU A 22 11.94 -7.41 4.95
CA LEU A 22 10.94 -8.06 5.79
C LEU A 22 10.24 -9.23 5.09
N ASP A 23 9.93 -9.10 3.80
CA ASP A 23 9.35 -10.17 3.01
C ASP A 23 10.32 -11.35 2.88
N LYS A 24 11.60 -11.08 2.58
CA LYS A 24 12.67 -12.07 2.51
C LYS A 24 12.94 -12.76 3.85
N ALA A 25 12.71 -12.08 4.97
CA ALA A 25 12.85 -12.66 6.30
C ALA A 25 11.79 -13.72 6.62
N GLY A 26 10.69 -13.80 5.84
CA GLY A 26 9.73 -14.90 5.91
C GLY A 26 9.01 -15.02 7.26
N LEU A 27 8.74 -13.89 7.92
CA LEU A 27 8.15 -13.90 9.25
C LEU A 27 6.77 -14.59 9.26
N PRO A 28 6.52 -15.52 10.20
CA PRO A 28 5.24 -16.20 10.28
C PRO A 28 4.11 -15.21 10.58
N ASN A 29 2.98 -15.37 9.89
CA ASN A 29 1.80 -14.49 9.99
C ASN A 29 2.05 -13.02 9.58
N PHE A 30 3.13 -12.74 8.84
CA PHE A 30 3.41 -11.43 8.27
C PHE A 30 3.29 -11.50 6.75
N LYS A 31 2.67 -10.48 6.15
CA LYS A 31 2.57 -10.32 4.70
C LYS A 31 2.84 -8.87 4.33
N THR A 32 3.75 -8.69 3.38
CA THR A 32 4.07 -7.39 2.79
C THR A 32 3.24 -7.18 1.53
N VAL A 33 2.81 -5.95 1.31
CA VAL A 33 2.09 -5.52 0.11
C VAL A 33 2.74 -4.23 -0.41
N TYR A 34 2.93 -4.15 -1.72
CA TYR A 34 3.64 -3.04 -2.37
C TYR A 34 2.64 -2.19 -3.15
N PHE A 35 2.39 -0.98 -2.67
CA PHE A 35 1.38 -0.05 -3.22
C PHE A 35 1.81 0.61 -4.53
N ASP A 36 3.11 0.79 -4.71
CA ASP A 36 3.78 1.37 -5.86
C ASP A 36 3.81 0.44 -7.08
N SER A 37 3.56 -0.86 -6.90
CA SER A 37 3.58 -1.85 -7.99
C SER A 37 2.50 -1.64 -9.07
N ILE A 38 1.44 -0.89 -8.77
CA ILE A 38 0.33 -0.61 -9.69
C ILE A 38 0.57 0.68 -10.51
N GLY A 39 1.58 1.47 -10.14
CA GLY A 39 1.88 2.77 -10.75
C GLY A 39 1.01 3.91 -10.20
N ALA A 40 1.60 5.09 -10.04
CA ALA A 40 0.86 6.32 -9.75
C ALA A 40 0.51 7.04 -11.07
N PRO A 41 -0.71 7.58 -11.22
CA PRO A 41 -1.07 8.38 -12.40
C PRO A 41 -0.26 9.68 -12.46
N SER A 42 -0.31 10.39 -13.60
CA SER A 42 0.36 11.69 -13.70
C SER A 42 -0.33 12.74 -12.80
N LEU A 43 0.37 13.84 -12.49
CA LEU A 43 -0.22 14.94 -11.71
C LEU A 43 -1.47 15.52 -12.40
N GLU A 44 -1.45 15.62 -13.73
CA GLU A 44 -2.59 16.08 -14.52
C GLU A 44 -3.80 15.15 -14.34
N GLU A 45 -3.59 13.84 -14.42
CA GLU A 45 -4.65 12.85 -14.20
C GLU A 45 -5.17 12.86 -12.76
N MET A 46 -4.30 13.05 -11.77
CA MET A 46 -4.70 13.19 -10.37
C MET A 46 -5.60 14.40 -10.17
N ASN A 47 -5.25 15.55 -10.76
CA ASN A 47 -6.07 16.76 -10.70
C ASN A 47 -7.43 16.55 -11.38
N ALA A 48 -7.45 15.97 -12.59
CA ALA A 48 -8.67 15.79 -13.37
C ALA A 48 -9.64 14.76 -12.75
N LYS A 49 -9.14 13.66 -12.19
CA LYS A 49 -9.97 12.54 -11.71
C LYS A 49 -10.22 12.54 -10.20
N TYR A 50 -9.30 13.11 -9.42
CA TYR A 50 -9.30 13.00 -7.96
C TYR A 50 -9.19 14.35 -7.25
N ASN A 51 -9.16 15.48 -7.95
CA ASN A 51 -8.93 16.80 -7.34
C ASN A 51 -7.56 16.93 -6.64
N GLY A 52 -6.56 16.22 -7.18
CA GLY A 52 -5.15 16.38 -6.82
C GLY A 52 -4.53 15.17 -6.10
N PRO A 53 -3.22 15.24 -5.81
CA PRO A 53 -2.46 14.11 -5.28
C PRO A 53 -2.91 13.64 -3.91
N GLU A 54 -3.29 14.58 -3.02
CA GLU A 54 -3.70 14.25 -1.65
C GLU A 54 -5.00 13.44 -1.64
N GLU A 55 -6.00 13.87 -2.40
CA GLU A 55 -7.28 13.18 -2.46
C GLU A 55 -7.15 11.85 -3.23
N TRP A 56 -6.31 11.79 -4.26
CA TRP A 56 -5.95 10.52 -4.89
C TRP A 56 -5.35 9.53 -3.86
N GLN A 57 -4.38 9.97 -3.05
CA GLN A 57 -3.79 9.13 -2.01
C GLN A 57 -4.84 8.67 -0.99
N ARG A 58 -5.75 9.57 -0.58
CA ARG A 58 -6.82 9.24 0.38
C ARG A 58 -7.76 8.16 -0.16
N VAL A 59 -8.27 8.36 -1.38
CA VAL A 59 -9.20 7.43 -2.05
C VAL A 59 -8.53 6.08 -2.27
N LYS A 60 -7.30 6.06 -2.82
CA LYS A 60 -6.57 4.82 -3.08
C LYS A 60 -6.21 4.06 -1.81
N THR A 61 -5.78 4.76 -0.75
CA THR A 61 -5.54 4.12 0.55
C THR A 61 -6.79 3.42 1.06
N ALA A 62 -7.97 4.07 0.98
CA ALA A 62 -9.22 3.45 1.41
C ALA A 62 -9.62 2.24 0.56
N GLU A 63 -9.46 2.32 -0.76
CA GLU A 63 -9.69 1.19 -1.68
C GLU A 63 -8.78 0.00 -1.35
N TRP A 64 -7.50 0.26 -1.15
CA TRP A 64 -6.54 -0.81 -0.89
C TRP A 64 -6.74 -1.47 0.47
N VAL A 65 -7.08 -0.72 1.51
CA VAL A 65 -7.43 -1.32 2.81
C VAL A 65 -8.60 -2.29 2.67
N LYS A 66 -9.59 -1.97 1.82
CA LYS A 66 -10.70 -2.89 1.53
C LYS A 66 -10.21 -4.15 0.82
N ILE A 67 -9.30 -4.02 -0.16
CA ILE A 67 -8.71 -5.15 -0.89
C ILE A 67 -7.89 -6.04 0.06
N ILE A 68 -6.98 -5.46 0.84
CA ILE A 68 -6.16 -6.17 1.83
C ILE A 68 -7.05 -6.91 2.82
N ARG A 69 -8.09 -6.25 3.34
CA ARG A 69 -9.05 -6.88 4.26
C ARG A 69 -9.76 -8.08 3.61
N LYS A 70 -10.13 -8.00 2.33
CA LYS A 70 -10.73 -9.11 1.59
C LYS A 70 -9.72 -10.27 1.44
N HIS A 71 -8.48 -9.96 1.10
CA HIS A 71 -7.42 -10.95 0.91
C HIS A 71 -7.06 -11.67 2.22
N LEU A 72 -6.97 -10.94 3.34
CA LEU A 72 -6.74 -11.53 4.66
C LEU A 72 -7.86 -12.48 5.09
N ARG A 73 -9.12 -12.21 4.71
CA ARG A 73 -10.25 -13.11 5.01
C ARG A 73 -10.20 -14.40 4.19
N SER A 74 -9.70 -14.34 2.95
CA SER A 74 -9.57 -15.49 2.05
C SER A 74 -8.46 -16.47 2.45
N ILE A 75 -7.49 -16.03 3.27
CA ILE A 75 -6.35 -16.86 3.73
C ILE A 75 -6.69 -17.54 5.08
N LEU A 76 -7.74 -17.10 5.77
CA LEU A 76 -8.17 -17.57 7.09
C LEU A 76 -9.44 -18.44 7.05
N MET A 77 -9.93 -18.81 5.87
CA MET A 77 -10.96 -19.84 5.65
C MET A 77 -10.31 -21.05 5.00
#